data_AF-A0A1M3HI81-F1
#
_entry.id   AF-A0A1M3HI81-F1
#
_cell.length_a   1.000
_cell.length_b   1.000
_cell.length_c   1.000
_cell.angle_alpha   90.00
_cell.angle_beta   90.00
_cell.angle_gamma   90.00
#
_symmetry.space_group_name_H-M   'P 1'
#
loop_
_entity.id
_entity.type
_entity.pdbx_description
1 polymer ?
#
loop_
_entity_poly.entity_id
_entity_poly.type
_entity_poly.pdbx_seq_one_letter_code
_entity_poly.pdbx_strand_id
1 'polypeptide(L)'
;MDALFVVGVRFGSIKSFDEKNLYITRRNNETVVPLNTITSIRLASNGGVGNDIRGTYAVFIIDYDSNGLSRETEICVYRRQKDNFNLFKERVQYYNPSVEIRNWSTSLDGLIRLFRRGRK
;
A
#
# COMPACT_ATOMS: atom_id res chain seq x y z
N MET A 1 -5.85 11.68 24.66
CA MET A 1 -5.48 12.54 23.52
C MET A 1 -6.26 12.01 22.34
N ASP A 2 -7.27 12.77 21.92
CA ASP A 2 -8.29 12.29 20.97
C ASP A 2 -7.71 12.25 19.56
N ALA A 3 -7.69 11.06 18.95
CA ALA A 3 -7.18 10.87 17.60
C ALA A 3 -8.20 11.42 16.60
N LEU A 4 -7.86 12.55 15.99
CA LEU A 4 -8.65 13.22 14.97
C LEU A 4 -8.55 12.42 13.66
N PHE A 5 -9.62 11.71 13.29
CA PHE A 5 -9.69 10.95 12.03
C PHE A 5 -9.81 11.91 10.85
N VAL A 6 -8.76 12.04 10.03
CA VAL A 6 -8.87 12.69 8.73
C VAL A 6 -8.76 11.63 7.64
N VAL A 7 -9.94 11.17 7.18
CA VAL A 7 -10.11 10.32 6.00
C VAL A 7 -9.84 11.16 4.75
N GLY A 8 -8.79 10.78 4.02
CA GLY A 8 -8.35 11.49 2.81
C GLY A 8 -8.00 10.53 1.67
N VAL A 9 -8.97 9.72 1.22
CA VAL A 9 -8.80 8.82 0.07
C VAL A 9 -8.52 9.63 -1.19
N ARG A 10 -7.38 9.40 -1.86
CA ARG A 10 -7.14 9.85 -3.24
C ARG A 10 -5.92 9.15 -3.87
N PHE A 11 -6.21 8.29 -4.85
CA PHE A 11 -5.31 7.59 -5.77
C PHE A 11 -4.00 8.34 -6.09
N GLY A 12 -2.88 7.83 -5.58
CA GLY A 12 -1.54 8.17 -6.04
C GLY A 12 -0.93 6.97 -6.77
N SER A 13 -0.22 7.19 -7.88
CA SER A 13 0.63 6.14 -8.44
C SER A 13 2.04 6.31 -7.88
N ILE A 14 2.70 5.22 -7.46
CA ILE A 14 4.15 5.26 -7.21
C ILE A 14 4.81 5.66 -8.53
N LYS A 15 5.53 6.77 -8.51
CA LYS A 15 6.41 7.14 -9.62
C LYS A 15 7.74 6.42 -9.50
N SER A 16 8.36 6.45 -8.31
CA SER A 16 9.60 5.75 -7.97
C SER A 16 9.83 5.75 -6.44
N PHE A 17 10.84 5.01 -5.97
CA PHE A 17 11.43 5.16 -4.64
C PHE A 17 12.95 5.11 -4.77
N ASP A 18 13.68 5.84 -3.93
CA ASP A 18 15.15 5.80 -3.88
C ASP A 18 15.62 5.17 -2.57
N GLU A 19 16.84 5.51 -2.13
CA GLU A 19 17.39 5.01 -0.88
C GLU A 19 16.64 5.55 0.35
N LYS A 20 16.07 6.76 0.30
CA LYS A 20 15.55 7.46 1.49
C LYS A 20 14.11 7.93 1.37
N ASN A 21 13.56 7.99 0.15
CA ASN A 21 12.28 8.60 -0.12
C ASN A 21 11.43 7.76 -1.07
N LEU A 22 10.12 7.81 -0.84
CA LEU A 22 9.07 7.40 -1.75
C LEU A 22 8.51 8.63 -2.48
N TYR A 23 8.37 8.54 -3.80
CA TYR A 23 7.84 9.61 -4.63
C TYR A 23 6.46 9.23 -5.15
N ILE A 24 5.45 9.94 -4.67
CA ILE A 24 4.05 9.72 -5.02
C ILE A 24 3.58 10.88 -5.88
N THR A 25 3.06 10.60 -7.08
CA THR A 25 2.52 11.64 -7.96
C THR A 25 1.01 11.67 -7.91
N ARG A 26 0.43 12.85 -7.75
CA ARG A 26 -1.00 13.10 -7.84
C ARG A 26 -1.29 14.43 -8.54
N ARG A 27 -2.05 14.39 -9.64
CA ARG A 27 -2.47 15.58 -10.43
C ARG A 27 -1.29 16.52 -10.75
N ASN A 28 -0.18 15.96 -11.24
CA ASN A 28 1.07 16.66 -11.56
C ASN A 28 1.86 17.24 -10.36
N ASN A 29 1.39 17.05 -9.13
CA ASN A 29 2.17 17.35 -7.94
C ASN A 29 2.86 16.07 -7.42
N GLU A 30 4.14 16.20 -7.10
CA GLU A 30 4.92 15.14 -6.48
C GLU A 30 4.99 15.36 -4.97
N THR A 31 4.62 14.33 -4.22
CA THR A 31 4.79 14.27 -2.78
C THR A 31 5.97 13.36 -2.49
N VAL A 32 6.96 13.89 -1.77
CA VAL A 32 8.11 13.14 -1.27
C VAL A 32 7.80 12.66 0.14
N VAL A 33 7.83 11.35 0.35
CA VAL A 33 7.57 10.71 1.64
C VAL A 33 8.86 10.02 2.12
N PRO A 34 9.52 10.52 3.17
CA PRO A 34 10.70 9.85 3.72
C PRO A 34 10.37 8.45 4.24
N LEU A 35 11.20 7.45 3.91
CA LEU A 35 10.91 6.05 4.25
C LEU A 35 10.82 5.80 5.76
N ASN A 36 11.59 6.55 6.56
CA ASN A 36 11.57 6.46 8.02
C ASN A 36 10.25 6.96 8.64
N THR A 37 9.44 7.72 7.89
CA THR A 37 8.14 8.22 8.37
C THR A 37 7.00 7.24 8.10
N ILE A 38 7.23 6.20 7.30
CA ILE A 38 6.22 5.19 6.99
C ILE A 38 6.02 4.32 8.21
N THR A 39 4.80 4.27 8.72
CA THR A 39 4.42 3.53 9.92
C THR A 39 3.72 2.23 9.60
N SER A 40 3.04 2.13 8.45
CA SER A 40 2.32 0.92 8.05
C SER A 40 2.25 0.75 6.53
N ILE A 41 2.28 -0.50 6.08
CA ILE A 41 2.02 -0.93 4.70
C ILE A 41 1.05 -2.11 4.74
N ARG A 42 -0.15 -1.93 4.20
CA ARG A 42 -1.22 -2.93 4.25
C ARG A 42 -1.81 -3.25 2.89
N LEU A 43 -1.95 -4.53 2.55
CA LEU A 43 -2.66 -4.93 1.31
C LEU A 43 -4.17 -4.73 1.50
N ALA A 44 -4.79 -3.91 0.65
CA ALA A 44 -6.23 -3.63 0.68
C ALA A 44 -7.03 -4.61 -0.20
N SER A 45 -6.60 -4.81 -1.46
CA SER A 45 -7.30 -5.71 -2.39
C SER A 45 -6.41 -6.13 -3.55
N ASN A 46 -6.82 -7.21 -4.23
CA ASN A 46 -6.29 -7.55 -5.54
C ASN A 46 -7.20 -6.94 -6.61
N GLY A 47 -6.62 -6.14 -7.50
CA GLY A 47 -7.30 -5.53 -8.64
C GLY A 47 -7.27 -6.42 -9.88
N GLY A 48 -8.34 -6.37 -10.67
CA GLY A 48 -8.53 -7.19 -11.87
C GLY A 48 -7.66 -6.77 -13.07
N VAL A 49 -7.70 -7.60 -14.12
CA VAL A 49 -7.07 -7.36 -15.42
C VAL A 49 -7.76 -6.15 -16.07
N GLY A 50 -7.15 -4.98 -15.97
CA GLY A 50 -7.61 -3.82 -16.74
C GLY A 50 -7.46 -4.10 -18.24
N ASN A 51 -8.34 -3.53 -19.07
CA ASN A 51 -8.29 -3.56 -20.55
C ASN A 51 -7.06 -2.83 -21.14
N ASP A 52 -6.01 -2.60 -20.35
CA ASP A 52 -4.80 -1.85 -20.68
C ASP A 52 -3.56 -2.75 -20.56
N ILE A 53 -2.47 -2.34 -21.22
CA ILE A 53 -1.16 -3.04 -21.36
C ILE A 53 -0.52 -3.44 -19.99
N ARG A 54 -1.08 -2.99 -18.86
CA ARG A 54 -0.49 -3.11 -17.51
C ARG A 54 -0.90 -4.37 -16.73
N GLY A 55 -1.99 -5.04 -17.08
CA GLY A 55 -2.39 -6.34 -16.48
C GLY A 55 -2.86 -6.29 -15.01
N THR A 56 -2.71 -7.40 -14.28
CA THR A 56 -3.13 -7.58 -12.87
C THR A 56 -2.29 -6.75 -11.89
N TYR A 57 -2.92 -6.17 -10.88
CA TYR A 57 -2.26 -5.38 -9.83
C TYR A 57 -2.83 -5.66 -8.43
N ALA A 58 -2.08 -5.29 -7.42
CA ALA A 58 -2.47 -5.31 -6.01
C ALA A 58 -2.56 -3.86 -5.50
N VAL A 59 -3.54 -3.55 -4.67
CA VAL A 59 -3.71 -2.22 -4.06
C VAL A 59 -3.20 -2.27 -2.63
N PHE A 60 -2.20 -1.45 -2.32
CA PHE A 60 -1.68 -1.28 -0.95
C PHE A 60 -2.07 0.10 -0.42
N ILE A 61 -2.29 0.18 0.88
CA ILE A 61 -2.39 1.44 1.63
C ILE A 61 -1.07 1.61 2.39
N ILE A 62 -0.47 2.78 2.27
CA ILE A 62 0.72 3.19 3.01
C ILE A 62 0.29 4.28 3.99
N ASP A 63 0.54 4.03 5.27
CA ASP A 63 0.34 5.00 6.34
C ASP A 63 1.70 5.60 6.72
N TYR A 64 1.78 6.92 6.84
CA TYR A 64 3.00 7.63 7.17
C TYR A 64 2.72 8.90 7.98
N ASP A 65 3.71 9.33 8.75
CA ASP A 65 3.65 10.60 9.48
C ASP A 65 4.16 11.75 8.60
N SER A 66 3.35 12.79 8.45
CA SER A 66 3.73 14.04 7.81
C SER A 66 3.62 15.19 8.82
N ASN A 67 4.76 15.52 9.44
CA ASN A 67 4.88 16.62 10.42
C ASN A 67 3.95 16.48 11.63
N GLY A 68 3.87 15.28 12.22
CA GLY A 68 3.01 14.97 13.37
C GLY A 68 1.56 14.65 12.99
N LEU A 69 1.26 14.51 11.70
CA LEU A 69 -0.06 14.15 11.20
C LEU A 69 0.02 12.83 10.43
N SER A 70 -0.74 11.85 10.90
CA SER A 70 -0.90 10.59 10.17
C SER A 70 -1.63 10.82 8.84
N ARG A 71 -1.06 10.29 7.77
CA ARG A 71 -1.59 10.32 6.41
C ARG A 71 -1.63 8.92 5.85
N GLU A 72 -2.68 8.63 5.09
CA GLU A 72 -2.80 7.38 4.34
C GLU A 72 -2.76 7.68 2.84
N THR A 73 -2.15 6.79 2.06
CA THR A 73 -2.13 6.89 0.61
C THR A 73 -2.27 5.51 -0.02
N GLU A 74 -3.10 5.43 -1.06
CA GLU A 74 -3.31 4.21 -1.82
C GLU A 74 -2.38 4.16 -3.01
N ILE A 75 -1.77 2.99 -3.23
CA ILE A 75 -0.86 2.71 -4.33
C ILE A 75 -1.24 1.42 -5.04
N CYS A 76 -1.13 1.42 -6.37
CA CYS A 76 -1.29 0.21 -7.18
C CYS A 76 0.08 -0.37 -7.52
N VAL A 77 0.31 -1.64 -7.17
CA VAL A 77 1.51 -2.39 -7.48
C VAL A 77 1.17 -3.44 -8.53
N TYR A 78 1.63 -3.22 -9.77
CA TYR A 78 1.44 -4.18 -10.85
C TYR A 78 2.30 -5.43 -10.64
N ARG A 79 1.83 -6.59 -11.12
CA ARG A 79 2.55 -7.87 -10.96
C ARG A 79 4.02 -7.81 -11.41
N ARG A 80 4.32 -7.08 -12.49
CA ARG A 80 5.68 -6.87 -13.02
C ARG A 80 6.59 -6.01 -12.13
N GLN A 81 6.03 -5.27 -11.18
CA GLN A 81 6.76 -4.43 -10.22
C GLN A 81 6.85 -5.08 -8.84
N LYS A 82 6.45 -6.34 -8.70
CA LYS A 82 6.42 -7.05 -7.42
C LYS A 82 7.80 -7.08 -6.75
N ASP A 83 8.86 -7.31 -7.52
CA ASP A 83 10.21 -7.39 -6.96
C ASP A 83 10.71 -6.03 -6.48
N ASN A 84 10.46 -4.96 -7.26
CA ASN A 84 10.73 -3.58 -6.84
C ASN A 84 9.94 -3.23 -5.57
N PHE A 85 8.70 -3.69 -5.45
CA PHE A 85 7.89 -3.44 -4.26
C PHE A 85 8.36 -4.25 -3.04
N ASN A 86 8.91 -5.45 -3.24
CA ASN A 86 9.57 -6.19 -2.16
C ASN A 86 10.81 -5.45 -1.65
N LEU A 87 11.66 -4.98 -2.57
CA LEU A 87 12.82 -4.16 -2.23
C LEU A 87 12.41 -2.88 -1.48
N PHE A 88 11.32 -2.24 -1.91
CA PHE A 88 10.76 -1.08 -1.21
C PHE A 88 10.42 -1.43 0.25
N LYS A 89 9.69 -2.52 0.50
CA LYS A 89 9.34 -2.95 1.87
C LYS A 89 10.58 -3.21 2.73
N GLU A 90 11.58 -3.88 2.16
CA GLU A 90 12.86 -4.15 2.85
C GLU A 90 13.56 -2.85 3.24
N ARG A 91 13.60 -1.86 2.33
CA ARG A 91 14.16 -0.54 2.64
C ARG A 91 13.37 0.20 3.71
N VAL A 92 12.04 0.16 3.65
CA VAL A 92 11.20 0.77 4.70
C VAL A 92 11.48 0.14 6.05
N GLN A 93 11.58 -1.19 6.13
CA GLN A 93 11.95 -1.89 7.36
C GLN A 93 13.35 -1.54 7.85
N TYR A 94 14.30 -1.33 6.93
CA TYR A 94 15.65 -0.90 7.29
C TYR A 94 15.66 0.49 7.95
N TYR A 95 14.90 1.45 7.42
CA TYR A 95 14.85 2.83 7.96
C TYR A 95 13.87 3.01 9.12
N ASN A 96 12.82 2.19 9.18
CA ASN A 96 11.89 2.12 10.29
C ASN A 96 11.64 0.65 10.66
N PRO A 97 12.45 0.07 11.55
CA PRO A 97 12.29 -1.32 12.00
C PRO A 97 10.96 -1.60 12.70
N SER A 98 10.26 -0.56 13.17
CA SER A 98 8.95 -0.67 13.82
C SER A 98 7.77 -0.65 12.84
N VAL A 99 8.02 -0.50 11.53
CA VAL A 99 6.96 -0.44 10.52
C VAL A 99 6.11 -1.72 10.52
N GLU A 100 4.80 -1.54 10.52
CA GLU A 100 3.86 -2.65 10.38
C GLU A 100 3.67 -3.01 8.91
N ILE A 101 4.06 -4.21 8.49
CA ILE A 101 3.80 -4.71 7.14
C ILE A 101 2.84 -5.88 7.21
N ARG A 102 1.60 -5.70 6.76
CA ARG A 102 0.57 -6.73 6.82
C ARG A 102 -0.08 -6.99 5.48
N ASN A 103 -0.42 -8.25 5.26
CA ASN A 103 -1.25 -8.67 4.14
C ASN A 103 -2.68 -8.85 4.63
N TRP A 104 -3.48 -7.79 4.56
CA TRP A 104 -4.89 -7.79 4.95
C TRP A 104 -5.83 -8.13 3.79
N SER A 105 -5.34 -8.76 2.71
CA SER A 105 -6.21 -9.21 1.62
C SER A 105 -7.44 -9.88 2.23
N THR A 106 -8.58 -9.19 2.13
CA THR A 106 -9.89 -9.73 2.49
C THR A 106 -10.25 -10.70 1.38
N SER A 107 -9.47 -11.77 1.21
CA SER A 107 -9.92 -12.89 0.42
C SER A 107 -11.01 -13.55 1.26
N LEU A 108 -12.23 -13.08 1.01
CA LEU A 108 -13.45 -13.76 1.39
C LEU A 108 -13.39 -15.24 0.96
N ASP A 109 -12.49 -15.62 0.05
CA ASP A 109 -12.15 -16.99 -0.33
C ASP A 109 -11.92 -17.95 0.84
N GLY A 110 -11.28 -17.50 1.94
CA GLY A 110 -11.11 -18.34 3.13
C GLY A 110 -12.44 -18.70 3.79
N LEU A 111 -13.32 -17.70 3.94
CA LEU A 111 -14.68 -17.85 4.48
C LEU A 111 -15.60 -18.59 3.49
N ILE A 112 -15.52 -18.29 2.19
CA ILE A 112 -16.31 -18.94 1.13
C ILE A 112 -15.97 -20.43 1.05
N ARG A 113 -14.69 -20.83 1.23
CA ARG A 113 -14.30 -22.25 1.32
C ARG A 113 -14.89 -22.94 2.54
N LEU A 114 -14.96 -22.26 3.69
CA LEU A 114 -15.62 -22.77 4.90
C LEU A 114 -17.13 -22.98 4.68
N PHE A 115 -17.82 -22.01 4.08
CA PHE A 115 -19.26 -22.12 3.79
C PHE A 115 -19.60 -23.10 2.66
N ARG A 116 -18.68 -23.38 1.73
CA ARG A 116 -18.86 -24.42 0.70
C ARG A 116 -18.66 -25.84 1.23
N ARG A 117 -17.88 -26.02 2.31
CA ARG A 117 -17.60 -27.36 2.88
C ARG A 117 -18.73 -27.88 3.77
N GLY A 118 -19.63 -27.01 4.23
CA GLY A 118 -20.84 -27.35 5.00
C GLY A 118 -22.09 -27.68 4.16
N ARG A 119 -22.01 -27.65 2.83
CA ARG A 119 -23.07 -28.14 1.92
C ARG A 119 -22.67 -29.49 1.33
N LYS A 120 -22.69 -30.53 2.16
CA LYS A 120 -22.82 -31.92 1.73
C LYS A 120 -23.72 -32.64 2.73
#